data_AF-A0AAT9HDK0-F1
#
_entry.id   AF-A0AAT9HDK0-F1
#
_cell.length_a   1.000
_cell.length_b   1.000
_cell.length_c   1.000
_cell.angle_alpha   90.00
_cell.angle_beta   90.00
_cell.angle_gamma   90.00
#
_symmetry.space_group_name_H-M   'P 1'
#
loop_
_entity.id
_entity.type
_entity.pdbx_description
1 polymer ?
#
loop_
_entity_poly.entity_id
_entity_poly.type
_entity_poly.pdbx_seq_one_letter_code
_entity_poly.pdbx_strand_id
1 'polypeptide(L)'
;MRTTAGVSAEYAAGLLGVDRSRISNMESGLRGINAERLRTLACNCECTDETYINALAEMAEPSRPGWWERYRGSLPQGFLDISETEAYAVRLRGANTVHVPGLLQTSEHAMAIFRAVIPQLPEHEVALRLAHRSERQSVITRDNPVPYVAVIHEAALRMQFGGRDVSRGS
;
A
#
# COMPACT_ATOMS: atom_id res chain seq x y z
N MET A 1 21.02 -9.27 -4.58
CA MET A 1 22.13 -8.46 -5.12
C MET A 1 23.38 -8.62 -4.26
N ARG A 2 23.48 -7.99 -3.08
CA ARG A 2 24.70 -8.03 -2.24
C ARG A 2 25.17 -9.45 -1.88
N THR A 3 24.27 -10.27 -1.32
CA THR A 3 24.59 -11.66 -0.92
C THR A 3 24.97 -12.53 -2.10
N THR A 4 24.30 -12.34 -3.24
CA THR A 4 24.60 -13.02 -4.51
C THR A 4 25.99 -12.67 -5.03
N ALA A 5 26.45 -11.44 -4.82
CA ALA A 5 27.77 -10.94 -5.20
C ALA A 5 28.87 -11.25 -4.16
N GLY A 6 28.56 -11.95 -3.06
CA GLY A 6 29.51 -12.23 -1.99
C GLY A 6 29.96 -11.01 -1.18
N VAL A 7 29.32 -9.85 -1.37
CA VAL A 7 29.68 -8.59 -0.70
C VAL A 7 29.20 -8.62 0.76
N SER A 8 30.04 -8.24 1.72
CA SER A 8 29.65 -8.20 3.14
C SER A 8 28.84 -6.94 3.48
N ALA A 9 28.05 -7.00 4.56
CA ALA A 9 27.28 -5.85 5.01
C ALA A 9 28.20 -4.73 5.53
N GLU A 10 29.32 -5.07 6.16
CA GLU A 10 30.35 -4.12 6.58
C GLU A 10 30.99 -3.39 5.40
N TYR A 11 31.29 -4.11 4.31
CA TYR A 11 31.86 -3.50 3.11
C TYR A 11 30.86 -2.53 2.46
N ALA A 12 29.60 -2.96 2.32
CA ALA A 12 28.53 -2.10 1.79
C ALA A 12 28.28 -0.87 2.67
N ALA A 13 28.38 -1.01 3.99
CA ALA A 13 28.27 0.09 4.95
C ALA A 13 29.38 1.13 4.73
N GLY A 14 30.63 0.68 4.61
CA GLY A 14 31.78 1.52 4.29
C GLY A 14 31.63 2.25 2.94
N LEU A 15 31.17 1.53 1.91
CA LEU A 15 30.94 2.09 0.58
C LEU A 15 29.90 3.23 0.59
N LEU A 16 28.82 3.05 1.34
CA LEU A 16 27.71 4.01 1.38
C LEU A 16 27.86 5.09 2.47
N GLY A 17 28.95 5.06 3.25
CA GLY A 17 29.18 5.98 4.36
C GLY A 17 28.12 5.85 5.46
N VAL A 18 27.63 4.63 5.72
CA VAL A 18 26.61 4.33 6.72
C VAL A 18 27.09 3.24 7.66
N ASP A 19 26.39 3.03 8.77
CA ASP A 19 26.66 1.89 9.66
C ASP A 19 26.00 0.59 9.14
N ARG A 20 26.47 -0.55 9.65
CA ARG A 20 25.95 -1.88 9.29
C ARG A 20 24.46 -2.03 9.58
N SER A 21 23.96 -1.44 10.67
CA SER A 21 22.54 -1.54 11.03
C SER A 21 21.65 -0.83 10.00
N ARG A 22 22.15 0.27 9.43
CA ARG A 22 21.47 0.99 8.35
C ARG A 22 21.40 0.17 7.06
N ILE A 23 22.44 -0.61 6.73
CA ILE A 23 22.38 -1.58 5.62
C ILE A 23 21.32 -2.64 5.89
N SER A 24 21.32 -3.26 7.07
CA SER A 24 20.31 -4.28 7.39
C SER A 24 18.88 -3.74 7.35
N ASN A 25 18.67 -2.51 7.84
CA ASN A 25 17.37 -1.85 7.76
C ASN A 25 16.95 -1.54 6.31
N MET A 26 17.89 -1.22 5.43
CA MET A 26 17.61 -1.03 4.00
C MET A 26 17.23 -2.36 3.32
N GLU A 27 17.99 -3.42 3.55
CA GLU A 27 17.73 -4.75 2.98
C GLU A 27 16.40 -5.36 3.48
N SER A 28 15.97 -4.98 4.69
CA SER A 28 14.70 -5.43 5.28
C SER A 28 13.52 -4.52 4.94
N GLY A 29 13.73 -3.46 4.15
CA GLY A 29 12.68 -2.51 3.76
C GLY A 29 12.25 -1.54 4.86
N LEU A 30 12.92 -1.52 6.02
CA LEU A 30 12.63 -0.60 7.13
C LEU A 30 13.07 0.84 6.84
N ARG A 31 14.09 1.03 6.00
CA ARG A 31 14.60 2.35 5.57
C ARG A 31 14.85 2.34 4.06
N GLY A 32 14.33 3.33 3.34
CA GLY A 32 14.62 3.47 1.91
C GLY A 32 16.11 3.73 1.62
N ILE A 33 16.58 3.22 0.49
CA ILE A 33 17.82 3.63 -0.18
C ILE A 33 17.45 4.61 -1.28
N ASN A 34 18.26 5.64 -1.55
CA ASN A 34 18.02 6.54 -2.67
C ASN A 34 18.66 5.99 -3.95
N ALA A 35 18.22 6.48 -5.11
CA ALA A 35 18.69 6.01 -6.42
C ALA A 35 20.22 6.08 -6.57
N GLU A 36 20.86 7.14 -6.07
CA GLU A 36 22.31 7.32 -6.12
C GLU A 36 23.05 6.21 -5.35
N ARG A 37 22.70 5.99 -4.08
CA ARG A 37 23.32 4.95 -3.23
C ARG A 37 23.05 3.56 -3.75
N LEU A 38 21.85 3.33 -4.30
CA LEU A 38 21.51 2.06 -4.92
C LEU A 38 22.41 1.78 -6.13
N ARG A 39 22.60 2.75 -7.03
CA ARG A 39 23.50 2.61 -8.18
C ARG A 39 24.94 2.36 -7.74
N THR A 40 25.42 3.10 -6.74
CA THR A 40 26.74 2.86 -6.14
C THR A 40 26.88 1.44 -5.60
N LEU A 41 25.87 0.93 -4.88
CA LEU A 41 25.87 -0.43 -4.37
C LEU A 41 25.84 -1.47 -5.50
N ALA A 42 25.02 -1.25 -6.53
CA ALA A 42 24.90 -2.13 -7.69
C ALA A 42 26.22 -2.28 -8.45
N CYS A 43 26.91 -1.17 -8.74
CA CYS A 43 28.21 -1.16 -9.40
C CYS A 43 29.25 -1.98 -8.62
N ASN A 44 29.24 -1.89 -7.29
CA ASN A 44 30.18 -2.58 -6.41
C ASN A 44 29.77 -4.03 -6.09
N CYS A 45 28.58 -4.45 -6.50
CA CYS A 45 28.12 -5.84 -6.44
C CYS A 45 28.26 -6.56 -7.79
N GLU A 46 28.99 -5.97 -8.76
CA GLU A 46 29.13 -6.49 -10.13
C GLU A 46 27.78 -6.80 -10.81
N CYS A 47 26.72 -6.10 -10.40
CA CYS A 47 25.43 -6.24 -11.05
C CYS A 47 25.46 -5.43 -12.35
N THR A 48 25.33 -6.11 -13.48
CA THR A 48 25.38 -5.51 -14.82
C THR A 48 24.02 -5.47 -15.52
N ASP A 49 22.96 -5.95 -14.84
CA ASP A 49 21.60 -5.87 -15.33
C ASP A 49 21.07 -4.43 -15.17
N GLU A 50 21.36 -3.61 -16.17
CA GLU A 50 20.89 -2.23 -16.26
C GLU A 50 19.37 -2.10 -16.16
N THR A 51 18.61 -3.09 -16.64
CA THR A 51 17.14 -3.05 -16.55
C THR A 51 16.71 -3.18 -15.10
N TYR A 52 17.29 -4.14 -14.38
CA TYR A 52 17.05 -4.36 -12.96
C TYR A 52 17.48 -3.17 -12.10
N ILE A 53 18.66 -2.61 -12.38
CA ILE A 53 19.20 -1.45 -11.64
C ILE A 53 18.32 -0.22 -11.84
N ASN A 54 17.91 0.06 -13.09
CA ASN A 54 17.06 1.21 -13.37
C ASN A 54 15.67 1.06 -12.75
N ALA A 55 15.07 -0.14 -12.78
CA ALA A 55 13.81 -0.41 -12.10
C ALA A 55 13.90 -0.19 -10.59
N LEU A 56 14.94 -0.70 -9.93
CA LEU A 56 15.16 -0.47 -8.50
C LEU A 56 15.44 1.01 -8.20
N ALA A 57 16.16 1.72 -9.09
CA ALA A 57 16.46 3.14 -8.92
C ALA A 57 15.20 4.00 -9.03
N GLU A 58 14.31 3.68 -9.96
CA GLU A 58 13.00 4.32 -10.09
C GLU A 58 12.15 4.08 -8.82
N MET A 59 12.14 2.85 -8.28
CA MET A 59 11.48 2.55 -7.01
C MET A 59 12.09 3.30 -5.81
N ALA A 60 13.39 3.61 -5.88
CA ALA A 60 14.15 4.32 -4.86
C ALA A 60 14.05 5.85 -4.98
N GLU A 61 13.51 6.38 -6.09
CA GLU A 61 13.25 7.79 -6.23
C GLU A 61 12.13 8.21 -5.27
N PRO A 62 12.25 9.36 -4.59
CA PRO A 62 11.16 9.87 -3.77
C PRO A 62 9.96 10.15 -4.67
N SER A 63 8.96 9.28 -4.62
CA SER A 63 7.70 9.60 -5.30
C SER A 63 7.08 10.84 -4.65
N ARG A 64 6.33 11.60 -5.45
CA ARG A 64 5.52 12.68 -4.89
C ARG A 64 4.58 12.05 -3.85
N PRO A 65 4.48 12.65 -2.65
CA PRO A 65 3.60 12.12 -1.61
C PRO A 65 2.20 11.96 -2.18
N GLY A 66 1.68 10.74 -2.16
CA GLY A 66 0.35 10.44 -2.68
C GLY A 66 -0.73 11.13 -1.87
N TRP A 67 -1.95 11.17 -2.40
CA TRP A 67 -3.08 11.81 -1.70
C TRP A 67 -3.29 11.26 -0.29
N TRP A 68 -2.94 10.00 -0.03
CA TRP A 68 -3.07 9.35 1.28
C TRP A 68 -2.23 10.02 2.38
N GLU A 69 -1.16 10.73 2.02
CA GLU A 69 -0.28 11.42 2.98
C GLU A 69 -1.00 12.49 3.79
N ARG A 70 -2.11 13.06 3.25
CA ARG A 70 -2.97 14.00 3.99
C ARG A 70 -3.61 13.38 5.24
N TYR A 71 -3.67 12.04 5.32
CA TYR A 71 -4.26 11.28 6.43
C TYR A 71 -3.21 10.84 7.46
N ARG A 72 -1.93 11.15 7.24
CA ARG A 72 -0.83 10.75 8.14
C ARG A 72 -1.05 11.34 9.52
N GLY A 73 -0.99 10.49 10.55
CA GLY A 73 -1.22 10.87 11.94
C GLY A 73 -2.70 11.01 12.32
N SER A 74 -3.63 10.96 11.37
CA SER A 74 -5.07 10.98 11.64
C SER A 74 -5.74 9.62 11.42
N LEU A 75 -5.16 8.76 10.55
CA LEU A 75 -5.59 7.37 10.37
C LEU A 75 -4.46 6.39 10.74
N PRO A 76 -4.80 5.13 11.08
CA PRO A 76 -3.80 4.08 11.25
C PRO A 76 -2.94 3.92 10.00
N GLN A 77 -1.63 3.72 10.19
CA GLN A 77 -0.65 3.68 9.09
C GLN A 77 -1.02 2.67 7.99
N GLY A 78 -1.61 1.52 8.34
CA GLY A 78 -2.04 0.51 7.35
C GLY A 78 -3.08 1.00 6.33
N PHE A 79 -3.82 2.10 6.60
CA PHE A 79 -4.71 2.72 5.62
C PHE A 79 -3.93 3.45 4.53
N LEU A 80 -2.81 4.07 4.89
CA LEU A 80 -1.91 4.72 3.95
C LEU A 80 -1.15 3.68 3.15
N ASP A 81 -0.61 2.66 3.81
CA ASP A 81 0.17 1.59 3.18
C ASP A 81 -0.64 0.86 2.09
N ILE A 82 -1.92 0.54 2.37
CA ILE A 82 -2.79 -0.10 1.38
C ILE A 82 -3.11 0.84 0.21
N SER A 83 -3.33 2.13 0.46
CA SER A 83 -3.64 3.11 -0.58
C SER A 83 -2.45 3.36 -1.50
N GLU A 84 -1.25 3.42 -0.93
CA GLU A 84 0.00 3.48 -1.68
C GLU A 84 0.19 2.23 -2.55
N THR A 85 0.05 1.05 -1.94
CA THR A 85 0.21 -0.23 -2.65
C THR A 85 -0.81 -0.36 -3.78
N GLU A 86 -2.07 0.01 -3.55
CA GLU A 86 -3.12 -0.01 -4.57
C GLU A 86 -2.82 0.99 -5.70
N ALA A 87 -2.34 2.19 -5.40
CA ALA A 87 -2.07 3.24 -6.39
C ALA A 87 -0.98 2.86 -7.40
N TYR A 88 0.04 2.12 -6.95
CA TYR A 88 1.15 1.63 -7.78
C TYR A 88 0.94 0.20 -8.28
N ALA A 89 -0.18 -0.45 -7.96
CA ALA A 89 -0.44 -1.81 -8.41
C ALA A 89 -0.66 -1.88 -9.93
N VAL A 90 -0.04 -2.88 -10.57
CA VAL A 90 -0.31 -3.21 -11.98
C VAL A 90 -1.64 -3.97 -12.16
N ARG A 91 -2.11 -4.63 -11.11
CA ARG A 91 -3.42 -5.31 -11.04
C ARG A 91 -3.79 -5.58 -9.59
N LEU A 92 -5.08 -5.60 -9.29
CA LEU A 92 -5.63 -5.97 -8.00
C LEU A 92 -6.42 -7.28 -8.10
N ARG A 93 -6.26 -8.17 -7.12
CA ARG A 93 -7.07 -9.38 -6.96
C ARG A 93 -7.34 -9.60 -5.49
N GLY A 94 -8.60 -9.87 -5.15
CA GLY A 94 -8.99 -10.14 -3.77
C GLY A 94 -10.13 -11.13 -3.67
N ALA A 95 -10.14 -11.91 -2.59
CA ALA A 95 -11.23 -12.80 -2.23
C ALA A 95 -11.77 -12.38 -0.86
N ASN A 96 -13.09 -12.18 -0.75
CA ASN A 96 -13.72 -11.75 0.49
C ASN A 96 -14.90 -12.66 0.82
N THR A 97 -14.92 -13.17 2.05
CA THR A 97 -15.95 -14.13 2.48
C THR A 97 -17.15 -13.44 3.14
N VAL A 98 -16.89 -12.47 4.02
CA VAL A 98 -17.91 -11.91 4.93
C VAL A 98 -18.25 -10.46 4.61
N HIS A 99 -17.38 -9.73 3.90
CA HIS A 99 -17.61 -8.33 3.56
C HIS A 99 -17.51 -8.12 2.06
N VAL A 100 -18.31 -7.18 1.55
CA VAL A 100 -18.07 -6.62 0.21
C VAL A 100 -16.70 -5.91 0.25
N PRO A 101 -15.81 -6.10 -0.74
CA PRO A 101 -14.50 -5.46 -0.74
C PRO A 101 -14.61 -3.95 -0.65
N GLY A 102 -13.76 -3.31 0.17
CA GLY A 102 -13.86 -1.86 0.45
C GLY A 102 -13.88 -0.95 -0.78
N LEU A 103 -13.23 -1.36 -1.88
CA LEU A 103 -13.23 -0.62 -3.15
C LEU A 103 -14.57 -0.70 -3.89
N LEU A 104 -15.44 -1.65 -3.57
CA LEU A 104 -16.76 -1.84 -4.18
C LEU A 104 -17.91 -1.37 -3.29
N GLN A 105 -17.63 -0.93 -2.06
CA GLN A 105 -18.67 -0.49 -1.13
C GLN A 105 -19.25 0.87 -1.53
N THR A 106 -20.55 1.06 -1.36
CA THR A 106 -21.13 2.42 -1.34
C THR A 106 -20.76 3.17 -0.06
N SER A 107 -20.95 4.49 -0.05
CA SER A 107 -20.78 5.32 1.15
C SER A 107 -21.65 4.84 2.31
N GLU A 108 -22.90 4.48 2.05
CA GLU A 108 -23.84 3.96 3.04
C GLU A 108 -23.37 2.61 3.61
N HIS A 109 -22.88 1.72 2.75
CA HIS A 109 -22.37 0.41 3.19
C HIS A 109 -21.10 0.56 4.04
N ALA A 110 -20.16 1.40 3.59
CA ALA A 110 -18.94 1.70 4.34
C ALA A 110 -19.26 2.33 5.71
N MET A 111 -20.22 3.26 5.76
CA MET A 111 -20.68 3.92 6.99
C MET A 111 -21.24 2.88 7.97
N ALA A 112 -22.09 1.97 7.49
CA ALA A 112 -22.67 0.91 8.30
C ALA A 112 -21.59 -0.01 8.90
N ILE A 113 -20.55 -0.37 8.13
CA ILE A 113 -19.42 -1.16 8.62
C ILE A 113 -18.64 -0.40 9.70
N PHE A 114 -18.30 0.88 9.48
CA PHE A 114 -17.52 1.63 10.45
C PHE A 114 -18.27 1.88 11.76
N ARG A 115 -19.59 2.09 11.71
CA ARG A 115 -20.42 2.23 12.92
C ARG A 115 -20.63 0.90 13.67
N ALA A 116 -20.43 -0.24 13.02
CA ALA A 116 -20.53 -1.56 13.65
C ALA A 116 -19.27 -1.98 14.41
N VAL A 117 -18.19 -1.19 14.37
CA VAL A 117 -16.94 -1.48 15.09
C VAL A 117 -17.17 -1.44 16.60
N ILE A 118 -16.51 -2.36 17.32
CA ILE A 118 -16.55 -2.45 18.79
C ILE A 118 -15.11 -2.35 19.34
N PRO A 119 -14.82 -1.40 20.24
CA PRO A 119 -15.71 -0.33 20.72
C PRO A 119 -16.10 0.64 19.60
N GLN A 120 -17.23 1.34 19.78
CA GLN A 120 -17.73 2.28 18.78
C GLN A 120 -16.70 3.37 18.50
N LEU A 121 -16.52 3.68 17.22
CA LEU A 121 -15.67 4.77 16.78
C LEU A 121 -16.37 6.12 17.06
N PRO A 122 -15.62 7.15 17.46
CA PRO A 122 -16.14 8.52 17.43
C PRO A 122 -16.61 8.91 16.02
N GLU A 123 -17.68 9.70 15.90
CA GLU A 123 -18.25 10.08 14.60
C GLU A 123 -17.23 10.80 13.69
N HIS A 124 -16.28 11.56 14.25
CA HIS A 124 -15.23 12.20 13.45
C HIS A 124 -14.27 11.18 12.83
N GLU A 125 -14.00 10.05 13.50
CA GLU A 125 -13.22 8.94 12.92
C GLU A 125 -13.99 8.22 11.82
N VAL A 126 -15.31 8.02 12.00
CA VAL A 126 -16.17 7.43 10.96
C VAL A 126 -16.13 8.30 9.70
N ALA A 127 -16.30 9.62 9.86
CA ALA A 127 -16.23 10.58 8.75
C ALA A 127 -14.86 10.55 8.05
N LEU A 128 -13.77 10.50 8.81
CA LEU A 128 -12.41 10.46 8.25
C LEU A 128 -12.15 9.18 7.45
N ARG A 129 -12.57 8.02 7.98
CA ARG A 129 -12.43 6.72 7.30
C ARG A 129 -13.30 6.63 6.04
N LEU A 130 -14.46 7.29 6.03
CA LEU A 130 -15.31 7.41 4.83
C LEU A 130 -14.68 8.28 3.75
N ALA A 131 -14.16 9.45 4.12
CA ALA A 131 -13.45 10.32 3.18
C ALA A 131 -12.27 9.58 2.52
N HIS A 132 -11.47 8.89 3.35
CA HIS A 132 -10.37 8.05 2.86
C HIS A 132 -10.87 6.92 1.94
N ARG A 133 -11.97 6.23 2.28
CA ARG A 133 -12.52 5.15 1.44
C ARG A 133 -12.94 5.67 0.07
N SER A 134 -13.61 6.82 0.03
CA SER A 134 -14.04 7.47 -1.21
C SER A 134 -12.85 7.84 -2.10
N GLU A 135 -11.80 8.46 -1.54
CA GLU A 135 -10.59 8.77 -2.32
C GLU A 135 -9.89 7.49 -2.81
N ARG A 136 -9.85 6.43 -1.99
CA ARG A 136 -9.22 5.16 -2.36
C ARG A 136 -9.93 4.44 -3.51
N GLN A 137 -11.25 4.59 -3.65
CA GLN A 137 -12.00 4.03 -4.78
C GLN A 137 -11.57 4.58 -6.13
N SER A 138 -10.94 5.77 -6.17
CA SER A 138 -10.39 6.34 -7.41
C SER A 138 -9.44 5.40 -8.15
N VAL A 139 -8.79 4.47 -7.45
CA VAL A 139 -7.88 3.49 -8.07
C VAL A 139 -8.56 2.63 -9.13
N ILE A 140 -9.86 2.35 -8.97
CA ILE A 140 -10.66 1.57 -9.93
C ILE A 140 -11.65 2.41 -10.75
N THR A 141 -11.76 3.72 -10.49
CA THR A 141 -12.71 4.61 -11.19
C THR A 141 -12.07 5.76 -11.96
N ARG A 142 -10.77 6.03 -11.79
CA ARG A 142 -10.01 7.03 -12.57
C ARG A 142 -9.91 6.65 -14.05
N ASP A 143 -9.52 7.60 -14.91
CA ASP A 143 -9.42 7.43 -16.37
C ASP A 143 -8.57 6.21 -16.82
N ASN A 144 -7.49 5.94 -16.09
CA ASN A 144 -6.68 4.73 -16.25
C ASN A 144 -6.80 3.84 -15.00
N PRO A 145 -7.90 3.08 -14.85
CA PRO A 145 -8.17 2.33 -13.63
C PRO A 145 -7.25 1.12 -13.53
N VAL A 146 -6.87 0.74 -12.31
CA VAL A 146 -6.13 -0.50 -12.07
C VAL A 146 -7.07 -1.68 -12.30
N PRO A 147 -6.74 -2.67 -13.15
CA PRO A 147 -7.57 -3.83 -13.35
C PRO A 147 -7.82 -4.57 -12.04
N TYR A 148 -9.09 -4.73 -11.66
CA TYR A 148 -9.48 -5.33 -10.38
C TYR A 148 -10.41 -6.54 -10.57
N VAL A 149 -10.04 -7.67 -9.96
CA VAL A 149 -10.89 -8.87 -9.88
C VAL A 149 -11.21 -9.15 -8.41
N ALA A 150 -12.49 -9.12 -8.07
CA ALA A 150 -12.99 -9.47 -6.75
C ALA A 150 -13.77 -10.79 -6.81
N VAL A 151 -13.35 -11.77 -6.00
CA VAL A 151 -14.15 -12.96 -5.71
C VAL A 151 -14.90 -12.71 -4.40
N ILE A 152 -16.23 -12.66 -4.48
CA ILE A 152 -17.09 -12.36 -3.33
C ILE A 152 -17.90 -13.60 -3.02
N HIS A 153 -17.73 -14.13 -1.81
CA HIS A 153 -18.56 -15.23 -1.35
C HIS A 153 -19.98 -14.74 -1.07
N GLU A 154 -21.00 -15.56 -1.35
CA GLU A 154 -22.41 -15.21 -1.16
C GLU A 154 -22.73 -14.75 0.28
N ALA A 155 -22.00 -15.27 1.27
CA ALA A 155 -22.15 -14.86 2.66
C ALA A 155 -22.00 -13.34 2.85
N ALA A 156 -21.12 -12.67 2.09
CA ALA A 156 -20.94 -11.22 2.16
C ALA A 156 -22.23 -10.45 1.81
N LEU A 157 -23.02 -10.96 0.86
CA LEU A 157 -24.30 -10.36 0.47
C LEU A 157 -25.41 -10.64 1.50
N ARG A 158 -25.27 -11.73 2.26
CA ARG A 158 -26.22 -12.13 3.31
C ARG A 158 -25.98 -11.47 4.66
N MET A 159 -24.81 -10.88 4.89
CA MET A 159 -24.52 -10.17 6.16
C MET A 159 -25.39 -8.93 6.36
N GLN A 160 -25.90 -8.34 5.28
CA GLN A 160 -26.85 -7.22 5.30
C GLN A 160 -26.39 -6.00 6.13
N PHE A 161 -25.11 -5.63 6.04
CA PHE A 161 -24.60 -4.42 6.72
C PHE A 161 -25.40 -3.18 6.31
N GLY A 162 -25.92 -2.43 7.29
CA GLY A 162 -26.76 -1.26 7.05
C GLY A 162 -28.21 -1.58 6.66
N GLY A 163 -28.61 -2.85 6.68
CA GLY A 163 -29.94 -3.31 6.28
C GLY A 163 -30.04 -3.63 4.79
N ARG A 164 -31.23 -4.11 4.38
CA ARG A 164 -31.47 -4.63 3.02
C ARG A 164 -31.29 -3.56 1.94
N ASP A 165 -31.77 -2.34 2.17
CA ASP A 165 -31.72 -1.30 1.14
C ASP A 165 -30.27 -0.88 0.84
N VAL A 166 -29.45 -0.72 1.89
CA VAL A 166 -28.02 -0.42 1.76
C VAL A 166 -27.26 -1.57 1.08
N SER A 167 -27.58 -2.80 1.46
CA SER A 167 -26.90 -3.99 0.92
C SER A 167 -27.23 -4.29 -0.55
N ARG A 168 -28.38 -3.84 -1.05
CA ARG A 168 -28.76 -4.00 -2.47
C ARG A 168 -28.07 -2.99 -3.40
N GLY A 169 -27.62 -1.85 -2.87
CA GLY A 169 -26.87 -0.86 -3.62
C GLY A 169 -25.36 -1.11 -3.63
N SER A 170 -24.90 -2.13 -2.88
CA SER A 170 -23.48 -2.49 -2.72
C SER A 170 -22.95 -3.34 -3.87
#